data_AF-A0A1V1PB15-F1
#
_entry.id   AF-A0A1V1PB15-F1
#
_cell.length_a   1.000
_cell.length_b   1.000
_cell.length_c   1.000
_cell.angle_alpha   90.00
_cell.angle_beta   90.00
_cell.angle_gamma   90.00
#
_symmetry.space_group_name_H-M   'P 1'
#
loop_
_entity.id
_entity.type
_entity.pdbx_description
1 polymer ?
#
loop_
_entity_poly.entity_id
_entity_poly.type
_entity_poly.pdbx_seq_one_letter_code
_entity_poly.pdbx_strand_id
1 'polypeptide(L)'
;MNINLLTLSFDDALEAQFRQDYLDKTIGQVRLSLALAIVFYSLFGILDAELIPDQKEIIWAIRFGFFCPVALLVLIMSFMDRFLRTIHFWIAAVEIAGGIGIISMTVIAPPPANYTYYAGLILVLFFGFTIFRLRFVLASITGWLIVILYQVAALSSDNPMIMVINNNFFLSAPILWECLPVTPEN
;
A
#
# COMPACT_ATOMS: atom_id res chain seq x y z
N MET A 1 -20.92 12.18 -23.55
CA MET A 1 -20.31 11.35 -22.50
C MET A 1 -20.00 12.28 -21.34
N ASN A 2 -20.76 12.21 -20.24
CA ASN A 2 -20.47 13.01 -19.06
C ASN A 2 -19.44 12.26 -18.24
N ILE A 3 -18.24 12.83 -18.11
CA ILE A 3 -17.18 12.30 -17.26
C ILE A 3 -17.08 13.24 -16.06
N ASN A 4 -17.19 12.71 -14.86
CA ASN A 4 -16.88 13.50 -13.68
C ASN A 4 -15.36 13.68 -13.60
N LEU A 5 -14.87 14.90 -13.81
CA LEU A 5 -13.43 15.21 -13.86
C LEU A 5 -12.70 14.93 -12.54
N LEU A 6 -13.40 14.89 -11.41
CA LEU A 6 -12.81 14.64 -10.09
C LEU A 6 -12.70 13.15 -9.76
N THR A 7 -13.67 12.34 -10.18
CA THR A 7 -13.71 10.89 -9.88
C THR A 7 -13.31 10.03 -11.07
N LEU A 8 -13.16 10.64 -12.25
CA LEU A 8 -12.99 9.97 -13.56
C LEU A 8 -14.06 8.89 -13.83
N SER A 9 -15.28 9.07 -13.29
CA SER A 9 -16.37 8.11 -13.42
C SER A 9 -17.33 8.44 -14.57
N PHE A 10 -17.92 7.40 -15.15
CA PHE A 10 -18.95 7.51 -16.21
C PHE A 10 -20.38 7.61 -15.64
N ASP A 11 -21.39 7.77 -16.51
CA ASP A 11 -22.80 7.64 -16.13
C ASP A 11 -23.10 6.25 -15.52
N ASP A 12 -24.01 6.20 -14.52
CA ASP A 12 -24.20 5.04 -13.61
C ASP A 12 -24.37 3.67 -14.29
N ALA A 13 -25.12 3.60 -15.39
CA ALA A 13 -25.34 2.34 -16.12
C ALA A 13 -24.08 1.86 -16.87
N LEU A 14 -23.33 2.80 -17.44
CA LEU A 14 -22.07 2.52 -18.15
C LEU A 14 -20.95 2.18 -17.15
N GLU A 15 -20.92 2.89 -16.02
CA GLU A 15 -20.00 2.65 -14.91
C GLU A 15 -20.18 1.25 -14.32
N ALA A 16 -21.42 0.77 -14.15
CA ALA A 16 -21.68 -0.58 -13.65
C ALA A 16 -21.17 -1.69 -14.60
N GLN A 17 -21.36 -1.52 -15.90
CA GLN A 17 -20.85 -2.46 -16.92
C GLN A 17 -19.32 -2.41 -17.01
N PHE A 18 -18.74 -1.21 -17.02
CA PHE A 18 -17.29 -1.01 -16.98
C PHE A 18 -16.66 -1.70 -15.78
N ARG A 19 -17.29 -1.64 -14.59
CA ARG A 19 -16.76 -2.28 -13.38
C ARG A 19 -16.69 -3.80 -13.47
N GLN A 20 -17.67 -4.44 -14.10
CA GLN A 20 -17.65 -5.89 -14.28
C GLN A 20 -16.56 -6.29 -15.28
N ASP A 21 -16.54 -5.66 -16.44
CA ASP A 21 -15.54 -5.94 -17.49
C ASP A 21 -14.09 -5.63 -17.02
N TYR A 22 -13.90 -4.54 -16.26
CA TYR A 22 -12.60 -4.20 -15.67
C TYR A 22 -12.14 -5.24 -14.64
N LEU A 23 -13.05 -5.71 -13.79
CA LEU A 23 -12.73 -6.75 -12.81
C LEU A 23 -12.31 -8.05 -13.48
N ASP A 24 -13.07 -8.50 -14.48
CA ASP A 24 -12.79 -9.75 -15.18
C ASP A 24 -11.42 -9.72 -15.88
N LYS A 25 -11.03 -8.54 -16.40
CA LYS A 25 -9.72 -8.34 -17.04
C LYS A 25 -8.57 -8.16 -16.06
N THR A 26 -8.80 -7.62 -14.86
CA THR A 26 -7.72 -7.26 -13.92
C THR A 26 -7.56 -8.20 -12.74
N ILE A 27 -8.51 -9.12 -12.48
CA ILE A 27 -8.47 -9.99 -11.30
C ILE A 27 -7.22 -10.89 -11.25
N GLY A 28 -6.70 -11.32 -12.40
CA GLY A 28 -5.44 -12.06 -12.48
C GLY A 28 -4.25 -11.23 -11.99
N GLN A 29 -4.21 -9.96 -12.39
CA GLN A 29 -3.18 -9.02 -11.92
C GLN A 29 -3.33 -8.72 -10.42
N VAL A 30 -4.55 -8.58 -9.91
CA VAL A 30 -4.83 -8.40 -8.48
C VAL A 30 -4.34 -9.59 -7.65
N ARG A 31 -4.57 -10.82 -8.10
CA ARG A 31 -4.09 -12.03 -7.42
C ARG A 31 -2.57 -12.10 -7.41
N LEU A 32 -1.94 -11.83 -8.55
CA LEU A 32 -0.49 -11.80 -8.67
C LEU A 32 0.11 -10.70 -7.78
N SER A 33 -0.51 -9.52 -7.73
CA SER A 33 -0.02 -8.41 -6.93
C SER A 33 -0.13 -8.67 -5.42
N LEU A 34 -1.21 -9.27 -4.96
CA LEU A 34 -1.33 -9.74 -3.57
C LEU A 34 -0.28 -10.79 -3.22
N ALA A 35 -0.05 -11.77 -4.11
CA ALA A 35 1.00 -12.77 -3.91
C ALA A 35 2.39 -12.12 -3.84
N LEU A 36 2.69 -11.19 -4.75
CA LEU A 36 3.95 -10.43 -4.73
C LEU A 36 4.09 -9.61 -3.45
N ALA A 37 3.03 -8.94 -2.99
CA ALA A 37 3.06 -8.18 -1.75
C ALA A 37 3.43 -9.07 -0.55
N ILE A 38 2.83 -10.27 -0.43
CA ILE A 38 3.18 -11.25 0.61
C ILE A 38 4.66 -11.64 0.51
N VAL A 39 5.15 -11.95 -0.70
CA VAL A 39 6.55 -12.35 -0.91
C VAL A 39 7.50 -11.23 -0.52
N PHE A 40 7.34 -10.02 -1.07
CA PHE A 40 8.22 -8.90 -0.75
C PHE A 40 8.19 -8.55 0.73
N TYR A 41 7.01 -8.45 1.33
CA TYR A 41 6.88 -8.13 2.76
C TYR A 41 7.50 -9.20 3.66
N SER A 42 7.47 -10.47 3.24
CA SER A 42 8.13 -11.58 3.95
C SER A 42 9.65 -11.55 3.79
N LEU A 43 10.15 -11.29 2.57
CA LEU A 43 11.59 -11.22 2.30
C LEU A 43 12.28 -10.11 3.11
N PHE A 44 11.63 -8.95 3.27
CA PHE A 44 12.13 -7.90 4.15
C PHE A 44 12.18 -8.32 5.63
N GLY A 45 11.38 -9.29 6.06
CA GLY A 45 11.47 -9.84 7.41
C GLY A 45 12.78 -10.59 7.67
N ILE A 46 13.35 -11.23 6.64
CA ILE A 46 14.68 -11.87 6.74
C ILE A 46 15.74 -10.77 6.92
N LEU A 47 15.63 -9.67 6.18
CA LEU A 47 16.52 -8.52 6.32
C LEU A 47 16.45 -7.88 7.71
N ASP A 48 15.24 -7.75 8.29
CA ASP A 48 15.06 -7.19 9.63
C ASP A 48 15.73 -8.03 10.73
N ALA A 49 15.81 -9.35 10.56
CA ALA A 49 16.44 -10.23 11.54
C ALA A 49 17.96 -9.98 11.67
N GLU A 50 18.59 -9.54 10.59
CA GLU A 50 20.00 -9.17 10.57
C GLU A 50 20.21 -7.71 11.05
N LEU A 51 19.31 -6.79 10.69
CA LEU A 51 19.42 -5.37 11.04
C LEU A 51 19.04 -5.07 12.50
N ILE A 52 18.04 -5.75 13.05
CA ILE A 52 17.47 -5.47 14.37
C ILE A 52 17.23 -6.79 15.13
N PRO A 53 18.29 -7.56 15.45
CA PRO A 53 18.16 -8.88 16.06
C PRO A 53 17.41 -8.86 17.39
N ASP A 54 17.54 -7.78 18.18
CA ASP A 54 16.92 -7.63 19.51
C ASP A 54 15.40 -7.45 19.45
N GLN A 55 14.85 -6.93 18.36
CA GLN A 55 13.41 -6.68 18.20
C GLN A 55 12.76 -7.56 17.12
N LYS A 56 13.51 -8.54 16.60
CA LYS A 56 13.08 -9.41 15.50
C LYS A 56 11.71 -10.04 15.75
N GLU A 57 11.42 -10.44 16.99
CA GLU A 57 10.17 -11.14 17.31
C GLU A 57 8.95 -10.23 17.16
N ILE A 58 9.06 -8.98 17.64
CA ILE A 58 7.99 -7.99 17.53
C ILE A 58 7.80 -7.61 16.05
N ILE A 59 8.88 -7.37 15.33
CA ILE A 59 8.83 -7.03 13.90
C ILE A 59 8.24 -8.19 13.08
N TRP A 60 8.66 -9.43 13.36
CA TRP A 60 8.11 -10.63 12.73
C TRP A 60 6.65 -10.85 13.11
N ALA A 61 6.23 -10.53 14.33
CA ALA A 61 4.82 -10.58 14.71
C ALA A 61 3.98 -9.61 13.86
N ILE A 62 4.48 -8.40 13.58
CA ILE A 62 3.79 -7.45 12.69
C ILE A 62 3.75 -7.99 11.24
N ARG A 63 4.83 -8.59 10.75
CA ARG A 63 4.88 -9.16 9.38
C ARG A 63 4.02 -10.41 9.24
N PHE A 64 4.41 -11.47 9.95
CA PHE A 64 3.87 -12.82 9.79
C PHE A 64 2.65 -13.09 10.67
N GLY A 65 2.46 -12.33 11.75
CA GLY A 65 1.27 -12.42 12.60
C GLY A 65 0.13 -11.49 12.20
N PHE A 66 0.43 -10.37 11.54
CA PHE A 66 -0.59 -9.40 11.14
C PHE A 66 -0.70 -9.20 9.62
N PHE A 67 0.32 -8.63 8.95
CA PHE A 67 0.20 -8.26 7.54
C PHE A 67 0.02 -9.48 6.60
N CYS A 68 0.91 -10.46 6.66
CA CYS A 68 0.88 -11.61 5.76
C CYS A 68 -0.42 -12.42 5.90
N PRO A 69 -0.96 -12.69 7.10
CA PRO A 69 -2.27 -13.32 7.26
C PRO A 69 -3.42 -12.50 6.65
N VAL A 70 -3.42 -11.17 6.84
CA VAL A 70 -4.45 -10.30 6.24
C VAL A 70 -4.38 -10.34 4.71
N ALA A 71 -3.19 -10.19 4.14
CA ALA A 71 -2.98 -10.25 2.70
C ALA A 71 -3.32 -11.63 2.12
N LEU A 72 -2.96 -12.71 2.80
CA LEU A 72 -3.28 -14.08 2.40
C LEU A 72 -4.79 -14.34 2.45
N LEU A 73 -5.48 -13.84 3.47
CA LEU A 73 -6.93 -13.94 3.57
C LEU A 73 -7.60 -13.25 2.38
N VAL A 74 -7.18 -12.03 2.04
CA VAL A 74 -7.72 -11.29 0.89
C VAL A 74 -7.39 -11.98 -0.43
N LEU A 75 -6.19 -12.57 -0.56
CA LEU A 75 -5.84 -13.39 -1.72
C LEU A 75 -6.78 -14.59 -1.85
N ILE A 76 -7.06 -15.32 -0.78
CA ILE A 76 -8.00 -16.46 -0.79
C ILE A 76 -9.42 -15.98 -1.15
N MET A 77 -9.88 -14.88 -0.54
CA MET A 77 -11.18 -14.28 -0.84
C MET A 77 -11.31 -13.84 -2.31
N SER A 78 -10.20 -13.45 -2.95
CA SER A 78 -10.20 -13.06 -4.36
C SER A 78 -10.53 -14.20 -5.33
N PHE A 79 -10.53 -15.46 -4.88
CA PHE A 79 -10.96 -16.63 -5.67
C PHE A 79 -12.45 -16.97 -5.48
N MET A 80 -13.16 -16.25 -4.61
CA MET A 80 -14.57 -16.48 -4.31
C MET A 80 -15.45 -15.41 -4.96
N ASP A 81 -16.41 -15.81 -5.78
CA ASP A 81 -17.27 -14.90 -6.57
C ASP A 81 -18.01 -13.86 -5.70
N ARG A 82 -18.39 -14.24 -4.48
CA ARG A 82 -19.08 -13.36 -3.51
C ARG A 82 -18.27 -12.10 -3.21
N PHE A 83 -16.95 -12.19 -3.14
CA PHE A 83 -16.08 -11.09 -2.70
C PHE A 83 -15.53 -10.24 -3.84
N LEU A 84 -15.60 -10.72 -5.08
CA LEU A 84 -15.13 -10.01 -6.27
C LEU A 84 -15.79 -8.63 -6.42
N ARG A 85 -17.09 -8.52 -6.14
CA ARG A 85 -17.80 -7.23 -6.20
C ARG A 85 -17.24 -6.18 -5.22
N THR A 86 -16.64 -6.62 -4.11
CA THR A 86 -16.09 -5.76 -3.06
C THR A 86 -14.56 -5.76 -3.01
N ILE A 87 -13.88 -6.41 -3.96
CA ILE A 87 -12.44 -6.69 -3.86
C ILE A 87 -11.58 -5.44 -3.71
N HIS A 88 -11.95 -4.33 -4.36
CA HIS A 88 -11.23 -3.06 -4.27
C HIS A 88 -11.13 -2.54 -2.83
N PHE A 89 -12.16 -2.73 -2.01
CA PHE A 89 -12.12 -2.33 -0.59
C PHE A 89 -11.19 -3.24 0.22
N TRP A 90 -11.14 -4.53 -0.11
CA TRP A 90 -10.22 -5.47 0.53
C TRP A 90 -8.76 -5.20 0.15
N ILE A 91 -8.49 -4.85 -1.10
CA ILE A 91 -7.16 -4.44 -1.56
C ILE A 91 -6.72 -3.15 -0.86
N ALA A 92 -7.60 -2.15 -0.77
CA ALA A 92 -7.33 -0.91 -0.03
C ALA A 92 -7.04 -1.19 1.45
N ALA A 93 -7.76 -2.14 2.07
CA ALA A 93 -7.50 -2.57 3.43
C ALA A 93 -6.14 -3.26 3.58
N VAL A 94 -5.69 -4.05 2.60
CA VAL A 94 -4.35 -4.66 2.59
C VAL A 94 -3.27 -3.59 2.50
N GLU A 95 -3.45 -2.58 1.65
CA GLU A 95 -2.52 -1.45 1.53
C GLU A 95 -2.40 -0.69 2.85
N ILE A 96 -3.53 -0.33 3.47
CA ILE A 96 -3.55 0.32 4.80
C ILE A 96 -2.87 -0.56 5.84
N ALA A 97 -3.17 -1.87 5.87
CA ALA A 97 -2.55 -2.80 6.81
C ALA A 97 -1.03 -2.87 6.62
N GLY A 98 -0.54 -2.84 5.38
CA GLY A 98 0.88 -2.75 5.07
C GLY A 98 1.50 -1.44 5.56
N GLY A 99 0.85 -0.30 5.29
CA GLY A 99 1.30 1.00 5.76
C GLY A 99 1.37 1.09 7.29
N ILE A 100 0.31 0.68 7.99
CA ILE A 100 0.26 0.63 9.45
C ILE A 100 1.35 -0.31 10.00
N GLY A 101 1.57 -1.45 9.35
CA GLY A 101 2.62 -2.39 9.75
C GLY A 101 4.00 -1.76 9.71
N ILE A 102 4.38 -1.12 8.60
CA ILE A 102 5.69 -0.45 8.47
C ILE A 102 5.80 0.77 9.39
N ILE A 103 4.73 1.57 9.56
CA ILE A 103 4.71 2.71 10.49
C ILE A 103 4.93 2.22 11.93
N SER A 104 4.29 1.12 12.31
CA SER A 104 4.47 0.53 13.65
C SER A 104 5.92 0.08 13.87
N MET A 105 6.55 -0.54 12.87
CA MET A 105 7.97 -0.88 12.91
C MET A 105 8.86 0.36 13.05
N THR A 106 8.51 1.45 12.37
CA THR A 106 9.25 2.73 12.44
C THR A 106 9.27 3.29 13.87
N VAL A 107 8.18 3.17 14.61
CA VAL A 107 8.07 3.67 15.99
C VAL A 107 8.81 2.79 16.99
N ILE A 108 8.81 1.47 16.78
CA ILE A 108 9.38 0.50 17.72
C ILE A 108 10.89 0.32 17.51
N ALA A 109 11.34 0.37 16.25
CA ALA A 109 12.72 0.17 15.88
C ALA A 109 13.64 1.22 16.55
N PRO A 110 14.84 0.82 17.01
CA PRO A 110 15.78 1.76 17.58
C PRO A 110 16.50 2.52 16.47
N PRO A 111 16.98 3.75 16.72
CA PRO A 111 17.92 4.41 15.82
C PRO A 111 19.18 3.57 15.62
N PRO A 112 19.74 3.50 14.38
CA PRO A 112 19.33 4.22 13.17
C PRO A 112 18.32 3.46 12.29
N ALA A 113 17.87 2.28 12.69
CA ALA A 113 17.04 1.42 11.85
C ALA A 113 15.64 1.99 11.61
N ASN A 114 15.09 2.74 12.58
CA ASN A 114 13.84 3.47 12.39
C ASN A 114 13.86 4.42 11.17
N TYR A 115 15.02 5.00 10.83
CA TYR A 115 15.15 5.92 9.70
C TYR A 115 15.07 5.23 8.33
N THR A 116 15.17 3.90 8.25
CA THR A 116 15.22 3.18 6.96
C THR A 116 13.85 2.66 6.51
N TYR A 117 12.87 2.56 7.42
CA TYR A 117 11.53 2.03 7.12
C TYR A 117 10.70 2.88 6.16
N TYR A 118 11.09 4.14 5.89
CA TYR A 118 10.46 4.94 4.82
C TYR A 118 10.59 4.25 3.45
N ALA A 119 11.66 3.49 3.20
CA ALA A 119 11.82 2.71 1.97
C ALA A 119 10.72 1.64 1.84
N GLY A 120 10.33 1.02 2.95
CA GLY A 120 9.19 0.10 3.01
C GLY A 120 7.87 0.80 2.70
N LEU A 121 7.68 2.02 3.21
CA LEU A 121 6.48 2.82 2.91
C LEU A 121 6.40 3.25 1.45
N ILE A 122 7.52 3.64 0.83
CA ILE A 122 7.57 3.90 -0.61
C ILE A 122 7.08 2.68 -1.39
N LEU A 123 7.52 1.47 -0.99
CA LEU A 123 7.09 0.25 -1.65
C LEU A 123 5.59 0.00 -1.46
N VAL A 124 5.03 0.24 -0.27
CA VAL A 124 3.57 0.12 -0.02
C VAL A 124 2.80 1.08 -0.93
N LEU A 125 3.18 2.36 -0.98
CA LEU A 125 2.55 3.37 -1.83
C LEU A 125 2.68 3.01 -3.31
N PHE A 126 3.86 2.52 -3.74
CA PHE A 126 4.07 2.07 -5.11
C PHE A 126 3.13 0.91 -5.45
N PHE A 127 2.97 -0.08 -4.57
CA PHE A 127 2.01 -1.17 -4.75
C PHE A 127 0.57 -0.63 -4.88
N GLY A 128 0.16 0.31 -4.02
CA GLY A 128 -1.15 0.95 -4.07
C GLY A 128 -1.44 1.65 -5.39
N PHE A 129 -0.52 2.50 -5.84
CA PHE A 129 -0.69 3.34 -7.03
C PHE A 129 -0.47 2.60 -8.36
N THR A 130 0.33 1.53 -8.40
CA THR A 130 0.71 0.88 -9.67
C THR A 130 0.28 -0.57 -9.80
N ILE A 131 0.59 -1.42 -8.80
CA ILE A 131 0.49 -2.87 -8.96
C ILE A 131 -0.92 -3.37 -8.59
N PHE A 132 -1.51 -2.82 -7.53
CA PHE A 132 -2.82 -3.22 -7.00
C PHE A 132 -4.01 -2.82 -7.88
N ARG A 133 -3.81 -1.97 -8.89
CA ARG A 133 -4.88 -1.48 -9.79
C ARG A 133 -6.08 -0.93 -9.01
N LEU A 134 -5.81 -0.28 -7.87
CA LEU A 134 -6.84 0.42 -7.12
C LEU A 134 -7.40 1.55 -7.99
N ARG A 135 -8.67 1.87 -7.75
CA ARG A 135 -9.25 3.07 -8.36
C ARG A 135 -8.54 4.29 -7.78
N PHE A 136 -8.32 5.29 -8.62
CA PHE A 136 -7.65 6.54 -8.27
C PHE A 136 -8.11 7.07 -6.91
N VAL A 137 -9.42 7.29 -6.71
CA VAL A 137 -9.96 7.82 -5.45
C VAL A 137 -9.58 6.96 -4.24
N LEU A 138 -9.64 5.63 -4.34
CA LEU A 138 -9.28 4.75 -3.22
C LEU A 138 -7.77 4.78 -2.96
N ALA A 139 -6.96 4.70 -4.03
CA ALA A 139 -5.50 4.75 -3.93
C ALA A 139 -5.03 6.08 -3.32
N SER A 140 -5.60 7.21 -3.76
CA SER A 140 -5.28 8.51 -3.18
C SER A 140 -5.67 8.59 -1.70
N ILE A 141 -6.87 8.10 -1.31
CA ILE A 141 -7.31 8.11 0.09
C ILE A 141 -6.39 7.26 0.97
N THR A 142 -6.07 6.03 0.55
CA THR A 142 -5.18 5.13 1.30
C THR A 142 -3.77 5.69 1.37
N GLY A 143 -3.24 6.21 0.26
CA GLY A 143 -1.91 6.81 0.20
C GLY A 143 -1.76 8.02 1.12
N TRP A 144 -2.69 8.98 1.05
CA TRP A 144 -2.67 10.16 1.93
C TRP A 144 -2.87 9.78 3.41
N LEU A 145 -3.72 8.79 3.70
CA LEU A 145 -3.88 8.27 5.05
C LEU A 145 -2.55 7.71 5.59
N ILE A 146 -1.84 6.90 4.80
CA ILE A 146 -0.53 6.34 5.18
C ILE A 146 0.49 7.46 5.43
N VAL A 147 0.54 8.48 4.55
CA VAL A 147 1.45 9.62 4.74
C VAL A 147 1.12 10.39 6.02
N ILE A 148 -0.15 10.69 6.28
CA ILE A 148 -0.55 11.41 7.51
C ILE A 148 -0.16 10.60 8.76
N LEU A 149 -0.43 9.29 8.77
CA LEU A 149 -0.06 8.42 9.88
C LEU A 149 1.46 8.36 10.08
N TYR A 150 2.22 8.33 8.98
CA TYR A 150 3.69 8.40 9.04
C TYR A 150 4.16 9.73 9.64
N GLN A 151 3.58 10.88 9.25
CA GLN A 151 3.96 12.17 9.83
C GLN A 151 3.73 12.21 11.34
N VAL A 152 2.58 11.71 11.79
CA VAL A 152 2.26 11.63 13.23
C VAL A 152 3.29 10.77 13.96
N ALA A 153 3.61 9.59 13.41
CA ALA A 153 4.61 8.69 13.99
C ALA A 153 6.02 9.30 14.02
N ALA A 154 6.43 9.95 12.91
CA ALA A 154 7.75 10.52 12.75
C ALA A 154 7.99 11.73 13.67
N LEU A 155 6.95 12.54 13.93
CA LEU A 155 7.01 13.68 14.85
C LEU A 155 6.87 13.27 16.33
N SER A 156 6.23 12.14 16.60
CA SER A 156 6.08 11.61 17.97
C SER A 156 7.31 10.81 18.41
N SER A 157 8.09 10.30 17.47
CA SER A 157 9.37 9.65 17.72
C SER A 157 10.46 10.73 17.71
N ASP A 158 11.42 10.71 18.64
CA ASP A 158 12.50 11.72 18.78
C ASP A 158 13.53 11.69 17.62
N ASN A 159 13.05 11.74 16.38
CA ASN A 159 13.83 11.66 15.18
C ASN A 159 14.49 13.02 14.87
N PRO A 160 15.77 13.04 14.43
CA PRO A 160 16.39 14.25 13.93
C PRO A 160 15.58 14.84 12.77
N MET A 161 15.31 16.15 12.83
CA MET A 161 14.50 16.85 11.82
C MET A 161 15.02 16.64 10.39
N ILE A 162 16.34 16.51 10.22
CA ILE A 162 16.97 16.24 8.92
C ILE A 162 16.51 14.89 8.32
N MET A 163 16.32 13.86 9.14
CA MET A 163 15.84 12.55 8.70
C MET A 163 14.36 12.61 8.33
N VAL A 164 13.56 13.35 9.09
CA VAL A 164 12.13 13.56 8.79
C VAL A 164 11.97 14.29 7.44
N ILE A 165 12.75 15.35 7.19
CA ILE A 165 12.74 16.08 5.92
C ILE A 165 13.16 15.17 4.76
N ASN A 166 14.25 14.41 4.93
CA ASN A 166 14.72 13.44 3.95
C ASN A 166 13.62 12.44 3.56
N ASN A 167 12.98 11.84 4.56
CA ASN A 167 11.96 10.81 4.34
C ASN A 167 10.71 11.40 3.67
N ASN A 168 10.29 12.60 4.06
CA ASN A 168 9.17 13.30 3.42
C ASN A 168 9.43 13.57 1.94
N PHE A 169 10.66 13.96 1.58
CA PHE A 169 11.04 14.16 0.18
C PHE A 169 10.83 12.87 -0.63
N PHE A 170 11.30 11.74 -0.14
CA PHE A 170 11.14 10.46 -0.85
C PHE A 170 9.70 9.94 -0.87
N LEU A 171 8.92 10.15 0.20
CA LEU A 171 7.50 9.75 0.25
C LEU A 171 6.61 10.56 -0.70
N SER A 172 7.05 11.77 -1.10
CA SER A 172 6.32 12.55 -2.11
C SER A 172 6.41 11.95 -3.52
N ALA A 173 7.45 11.16 -3.82
CA ALA A 173 7.69 10.67 -5.19
C ALA A 173 6.58 9.72 -5.69
N PRO A 174 6.11 8.71 -4.93
CA PRO A 174 4.97 7.89 -5.34
C PRO A 174 3.67 8.69 -5.56
N ILE A 175 3.43 9.76 -4.77
CA ILE A 175 2.24 10.61 -4.91
C ILE A 175 2.34 11.45 -6.19
N LEU A 176 3.50 12.05 -6.45
CA LEU A 176 3.72 12.81 -7.69
C LEU A 176 3.58 11.91 -8.91
N TRP A 177 4.03 10.66 -8.83
CA TRP A 177 3.86 9.67 -9.89
C TRP A 177 2.38 9.39 -10.18
N GLU A 178 1.53 9.28 -9.15
CA GLU A 178 0.09 9.12 -9.31
C GLU A 178 -0.56 10.30 -10.07
N CYS A 179 -0.07 11.53 -9.85
CA CYS A 179 -0.59 12.73 -10.49
C CYS A 179 -0.12 12.96 -11.94
N LEU A 180 0.89 12.22 -12.42
CA LEU A 180 1.39 12.40 -13.78
C LEU A 180 0.37 11.83 -14.78
N PRO A 181 -0.08 12.64 -15.77
CA PRO A 181 -0.91 12.12 -16.83
C PRO A 181 -0.10 11.09 -17.61
N VAL A 182 -0.57 9.84 -17.63
CA VAL A 182 -0.08 8.85 -18.59
C VAL A 182 -0.52 9.36 -19.96
N THR A 183 0.39 10.05 -20.65
CA THR A 183 0.18 10.39 -22.06
C THR A 183 -0.04 9.08 -22.80
N PRO A 184 -1.13 8.92 -23.56
CA PRO A 184 -1.26 7.76 -24.42
C PRO A 184 -0.09 7.82 -25.42
N GLU A 185 0.85 6.90 -25.32
CA GLU A 185 1.73 6.63 -26.45
C GLU A 185 0.85 6.08 -27.58
N ASN A 186 1.00 6.71 -28.75
CA ASN A 186 0.29 6.39 -29.99
C ASN A 186 0.49 4.94 -30.43
#